data_AF-A0A7X6TJ85-F1
#
_entry.id   AF-A0A7X6TJ85-F1
#
_cell.length_a   1.000
_cell.length_b   1.000
_cell.length_c   1.000
_cell.angle_alpha   90.00
_cell.angle_beta   90.00
_cell.angle_gamma   90.00
#
_symmetry.space_group_name_H-M   'P 1'
#
loop_
_entity.id
_entity.type
_entity.pdbx_description
1 polymer ?
#
loop_
_entity_poly.entity_id
_entity_poly.type
_entity_poly.pdbx_seq_one_letter_code
_entity_poly.pdbx_strand_id
1 'polypeptide(L)'
;WAARTGRVVTVEDNCVQGGFGSAVLEALNERGLHLPVRRLGYEDRFIEHGPQAVLWRAAGIDADGIVHSVLDLLRPDQTQLPG
;
A
#
# COMPACT_ATOMS: atom_id res chain seq x y z
N TRP A 1 -4.48 -7.73 14.01
CA TRP A 1 -3.38 -6.74 13.93
C TRP A 1 -3.89 -5.42 13.38
N ALA A 2 -4.62 -5.40 12.26
CA ALA A 2 -5.11 -4.18 11.62
C ALA A 2 -5.92 -3.26 12.55
N ALA A 3 -6.88 -3.81 13.31
CA ALA A 3 -7.63 -3.07 14.32
C ALA A 3 -6.74 -2.47 15.44
N ARG A 4 -5.61 -3.12 15.76
CA ARG A 4 -4.67 -2.66 16.80
C ARG A 4 -3.74 -1.57 16.27
N THR A 5 -3.35 -1.63 15.00
CA THR A 5 -2.43 -0.64 14.37
C THR A 5 -3.17 0.54 13.76
N GLY A 6 -4.46 0.37 13.44
CA GLY A 6 -5.32 1.38 12.81
C GLY A 6 -4.95 1.74 11.38
N ARG A 7 -3.92 1.11 10.81
CA ARG A 7 -3.36 1.36 9.47
C ARG A 7 -2.74 0.08 8.93
N VAL A 8 -2.75 -0.08 7.60
CA VAL A 8 -2.13 -1.21 6.90
C VAL A 8 -1.32 -0.72 5.70
N VAL A 9 -0.16 -1.33 5.49
CA VAL A 9 0.55 -1.29 4.21
C VAL A 9 0.68 -2.72 3.70
N THR A 10 0.29 -2.98 2.45
CA THR A 10 0.54 -4.24 1.77
C THR A 10 1.64 -4.05 0.73
N VAL A 11 2.47 -5.07 0.54
CA VAL A 11 3.57 -5.07 -0.44
C VAL A 11 3.48 -6.35 -1.24
N GLU A 12 3.51 -6.24 -2.56
CA GLU A 12 3.49 -7.39 -3.47
C GLU A 12 4.36 -7.13 -4.69
N ASP A 13 5.13 -8.15 -5.11
CA ASP A 13 5.85 -8.17 -6.40
C ASP A 13 4.88 -8.62 -7.50
N ASN A 14 3.75 -7.92 -7.61
CA ASN A 14 2.63 -8.26 -8.47
C ASN A 14 1.78 -7.00 -8.78
N CYS A 15 0.85 -7.11 -9.74
CA CYS A 15 -0.14 -6.07 -10.01
C CYS A 15 -1.01 -5.84 -8.78
N VAL A 16 -1.19 -4.58 -8.38
CA VAL A 16 -2.03 -4.23 -7.24
C VAL A 16 -3.52 -4.51 -7.52
N GLN A 17 -3.97 -4.41 -8.77
CA GLN A 17 -5.34 -4.71 -9.17
C GLN A 17 -5.60 -6.22 -9.08
N GLY A 18 -6.51 -6.63 -8.20
CA GLY A 18 -6.84 -8.04 -7.99
C GLY A 18 -5.74 -8.85 -7.29
N GLY A 19 -4.68 -8.18 -6.84
CA GLY A 19 -3.55 -8.80 -6.15
C GLY A 19 -3.80 -9.07 -4.66
N PHE A 20 -2.72 -9.32 -3.94
CA PHE A 20 -2.71 -9.54 -2.50
C PHE A 20 -3.35 -8.38 -1.73
N GLY A 21 -3.04 -7.13 -2.10
CA GLY A 21 -3.62 -5.96 -1.46
C GLY A 21 -5.14 -5.88 -1.63
N SER A 22 -5.68 -6.35 -2.76
CA SER A 22 -7.13 -6.45 -2.97
C SER A 22 -7.76 -7.50 -2.05
N ALA A 23 -7.17 -8.70 -1.96
CA ALA A 23 -7.65 -9.75 -1.06
C ALA A 23 -7.63 -9.31 0.42
N VAL A 24 -6.61 -8.53 0.84
CA VAL A 24 -6.57 -7.94 2.19
C VAL A 24 -7.71 -6.94 2.39
N LEU A 25 -7.99 -6.08 1.41
CA LEU A 25 -9.10 -5.13 1.48
C LEU A 25 -10.45 -5.85 1.62
N GLU A 26 -10.67 -6.90 0.83
CA GLU A 26 -11.87 -7.75 0.94
C GLU A 26 -12.01 -8.33 2.35
N ALA A 27 -10.95 -8.96 2.86
CA ALA A 27 -10.93 -9.55 4.19
C ALA A 27 -11.15 -8.54 5.33
N LEU A 28 -10.66 -7.29 5.19
CA LEU A 28 -10.91 -6.21 6.13
C LEU A 28 -12.37 -5.74 6.07
N ASN A 29 -12.91 -5.60 4.86
CA ASN A 29 -14.29 -5.19 4.64
C ASN A 29 -15.29 -6.22 5.19
N GLU A 30 -15.08 -7.52 4.95
CA GLU A 30 -15.88 -8.61 5.54
C GLU A 30 -15.92 -8.58 7.07
N ARG A 31 -14.88 -8.01 7.69
CA ARG A 31 -14.75 -7.88 9.15
C ARG A 31 -15.22 -6.51 9.67
N GLY A 32 -15.76 -5.65 8.82
CA GLY A 32 -16.22 -4.30 9.19
C GLY A 32 -15.09 -3.34 9.60
N LEU A 33 -13.86 -3.58 9.12
CA LEU A 33 -12.70 -2.74 9.45
C LEU A 33 -12.46 -1.69 8.37
N HIS A 34 -12.85 -0.44 8.66
CA HIS A 34 -12.63 0.71 7.79
C HIS A 34 -11.47 1.56 8.32
N LEU A 35 -10.28 1.33 7.77
CA LEU A 35 -9.06 2.00 8.21
C LEU A 35 -8.13 2.26 7.01
N PRO A 36 -7.20 3.21 7.09
CA PRO A 36 -6.31 3.53 5.97
C PRO A 36 -5.44 2.33 5.54
N VAL A 37 -5.51 1.98 4.26
CA VAL A 37 -4.70 0.93 3.63
C VAL A 37 -3.92 1.52 2.45
N ARG A 38 -2.59 1.38 2.48
CA ARG A 38 -1.73 1.64 1.31
C ARG A 38 -1.34 0.30 0.67
N ARG A 39 -1.43 0.21 -0.65
CA ARG A 39 -1.04 -0.99 -1.41
C ARG A 39 0.13 -0.64 -2.32
N LEU A 40 1.24 -1.35 -2.17
CA LEU A 40 2.47 -1.17 -2.95
C LEU A 40 2.68 -2.40 -3.83
N GLY A 41 2.98 -2.16 -5.10
CA GLY A 41 3.12 -3.18 -6.14
C GLY A 41 3.10 -2.50 -7.50
N TYR A 42 2.99 -3.30 -8.56
CA TYR A 42 2.95 -2.77 -9.92
C TYR A 42 1.57 -2.25 -10.28
N GLU A 43 1.55 -1.23 -11.14
CA GLU A 43 0.33 -0.82 -11.83
C GLU A 43 -0.09 -1.86 -12.86
N ASP A 44 -1.37 -1.84 -13.25
CA ASP A 44 -1.94 -2.69 -14.30
C ASP A 44 -1.49 -2.22 -15.70
N ARG A 45 -0.20 -2.37 -15.96
CA ARG A 45 0.45 -2.10 -17.25
C ARG A 45 1.62 -3.04 -17.44
N PHE A 46 2.04 -3.18 -18.69
CA PHE A 46 3.28 -3.89 -18.98
C PHE A 46 4.46 -3.21 -18.28
N ILE A 47 5.22 -4.02 -17.54
CA ILE A 47 6.45 -3.61 -16.89
C ILE A 47 7.61 -3.99 -17.81
N GLU A 48 8.45 -3.01 -18.13
CA GLU A 48 9.62 -3.23 -18.96
C GLU A 48 10.60 -4.21 -18.30
N HIS A 49 11.33 -4.96 -19.11
CA HIS A 49 12.40 -5.81 -18.60
C HIS A 49 13.56 -4.94 -18.08
N GLY A 50 14.01 -5.23 -16.87
CA GLY A 50 15.15 -4.54 -16.27
C GLY A 50 15.64 -5.25 -15.01
N PRO A 51 16.73 -4.77 -14.41
CA PRO A 51 17.20 -5.30 -13.14
C PRO A 51 16.12 -5.17 -12.06
N GLN A 52 15.91 -6.23 -11.29
CA GLN A 52 14.87 -6.29 -10.26
C GLN A 52 14.89 -5.11 -9.29
N ALA A 53 16.08 -4.68 -8.85
CA ALA A 53 16.22 -3.52 -7.97
C ALA A 53 15.67 -2.22 -8.58
N VAL A 54 15.78 -2.05 -9.90
CA VAL A 54 15.23 -0.90 -10.62
C VAL A 54 13.71 -0.99 -10.66
N LEU A 55 13.17 -2.17 -10.96
CA LEU A 55 11.73 -2.41 -11.00
C LEU A 55 11.09 -2.22 -9.62
N TRP A 56 11.72 -2.74 -8.58
CA TRP A 56 11.27 -2.58 -7.20
C TRP A 56 11.26 -1.12 -6.75
N ARG A 57 12.33 -0.37 -7.06
CA ARG A 57 12.37 1.07 -6.78
C ARG A 57 11.27 1.81 -7.52
N ALA A 58 11.06 1.49 -8.80
CA ALA A 58 10.01 2.10 -9.61
C ALA A 58 8.60 1.80 -9.07
N ALA A 59 8.38 0.60 -8.53
CA ALA A 59 7.13 0.19 -7.89
C ALA A 59 7.02 0.63 -6.41
N GLY A 60 8.06 1.23 -5.84
CA GLY A 60 8.11 1.62 -4.43
C GLY A 60 8.06 0.44 -3.44
N ILE A 61 8.43 -0.76 -3.89
CA ILE A 61 8.46 -1.99 -3.06
C ILE A 61 9.86 -2.32 -2.54
N ASP A 62 10.84 -1.45 -2.79
CA ASP A 62 12.14 -1.50 -2.12
C ASP A 62 12.05 -0.95 -0.68
N ALA A 63 13.13 -1.12 0.10
CA ALA A 63 13.14 -0.73 1.51
C ALA A 63 12.80 0.75 1.72
N ASP A 64 13.35 1.64 0.88
CA ASP A 64 13.11 3.08 0.96
C ASP A 64 11.65 3.41 0.62
N GLY A 65 11.10 2.81 -0.45
CA GLY A 65 9.70 2.99 -0.84
C GLY A 65 8.71 2.51 0.22
N ILE A 66 9.00 1.40 0.88
CA ILE A 66 8.17 0.88 1.99
C ILE A 66 8.22 1.84 3.18
N VAL A 67 9.42 2.26 3.61
CA VAL A 67 9.57 3.21 4.74
C VAL A 67 8.86 4.51 4.46
N HIS A 68 9.06 5.08 3.27
CA HIS A 68 8.39 6.32 2.86
C HIS A 68 6.87 6.19 2.92
N SER A 69 6.34 5.10 2.36
CA SER A 69 4.90 4.83 2.34
C SER A 69 4.29 4.68 3.74
N VAL A 70 5.01 4.04 4.67
CA VAL A 70 4.60 3.91 6.07
C VAL A 70 4.60 5.28 6.76
N LEU A 71 5.68 6.05 6.63
CA LEU A 71 5.80 7.38 7.25
C LEU A 71 4.72 8.33 6.74
N ASP A 72 4.45 8.32 5.44
CA ASP A 72 3.40 9.13 4.84
C ASP A 72 2.00 8.74 5.35
N LEU A 73 1.73 7.44 5.52
CA LEU A 73 0.46 6.95 6.08
C LEU A 73 0.28 7.29 7.58
N LEU A 74 1.37 7.52 8.30
CA LEU A 74 1.35 7.94 9.70
C LEU A 74 1.09 9.44 9.87
N ARG A 75 1.21 10.26 8.81
CA ARG A 75 0.94 11.70 8.90
C ARG A 75 -0.53 11.94 9.28
N PRO A 76 -0.81 12.90 10.17
CA PRO A 76 -2.17 13.27 10.52
C PRO A 76 -2.89 13.87 9.30
N ASP A 77 -4.18 13.59 9.21
CA ASP A 77 -5.06 14.10 8.16
C ASP A 77 -5.18 15.63 8.31
N GLN A 78 -4.80 16.39 7.29
CA GLN A 78 -4.88 17.87 7.32
C GLN A 78 -6.26 18.40 6.92
N THR A 79 -7.24 17.50 6.71
CA THR A 79 -8.50 17.83 6.04
C THR A 79 -9.61 18.36 6.97
N GLN A 80 -9.28 18.82 8.18
CA GLN A 80 -10.28 19.44 9.07
C GLN A 80 -9.70 20.61 9.86
N LEU A 81 -9.51 21.75 9.19
CA LEU A 81 -9.55 23.05 9.86
C LEU A 81 -11.03 23.40 10.07
N PRO A 82 -11.53 23.52 11.32
CA PRO A 82 -12.86 24.09 11.55
C PRO A 82 -12.83 25.56 11.14
N GLY A 83 -13.70 25.93 10.20
CA GLY A 83 -14.12 27.32 9.98
C GLY A 83 -15.17 27.73 10.99
#